data_AF-A0A961U2N9-F1
#
_entry.id   AF-A0A961U2N9-F1
#
_cell.length_a   1.000
_cell.length_b   1.000
_cell.length_c   1.000
_cell.angle_alpha   90.00
_cell.angle_beta   90.00
_cell.angle_gamma   90.00
#
_symmetry.space_group_name_H-M   'P 1'
#
loop_
_entity.id
_entity.type
_entity.pdbx_description
1 polymer ?
#
loop_
_entity_poly.entity_id
_entity_poly.type
_entity_poly.pdbx_seq_one_letter_code
_entity_poly.pdbx_strand_id
1 'polypeptide(L)'
;MFERFLGFLRELPGASHDDDSEDPRIAAAALLVHVMDADGARQDVERERIKAILAETYNIGGSALERLLNDGEKADSEAIDLYAFTSVLKRNLDEDARIDFVRLLWEVCYADGELHELEDNTLWR
;
A
#
# COMPACT_ATOMS: atom_id res chain seq x y z
N MET A 1 -15.17 0.03 11.32
CA MET A 1 -14.85 1.23 10.49
C MET A 1 -13.89 0.82 9.38
N PHE A 2 -12.78 0.15 9.70
CA PHE A 2 -11.84 -0.48 8.75
C PHE A 2 -12.48 -1.52 7.80
N GLU A 3 -13.48 -2.27 8.26
CA GLU A 3 -14.17 -3.30 7.46
C GLU A 3 -14.89 -2.74 6.21
N ARG A 4 -15.35 -1.48 6.24
CA ARG A 4 -15.98 -0.83 5.07
C ARG A 4 -14.93 -0.48 4.01
N PHE A 5 -13.72 -0.14 4.47
CA PHE A 5 -12.56 0.24 3.66
C PHE A 5 -11.91 -0.98 2.98
N LEU A 6 -11.62 -2.04 3.74
CA LEU A 6 -11.09 -3.29 3.19
C LEU A 6 -12.07 -3.92 2.19
N GLY A 7 -13.38 -3.79 2.46
CA GLY A 7 -14.42 -4.21 1.54
C GLY A 7 -14.32 -3.57 0.15
N PHE A 8 -13.87 -2.31 0.07
CA PHE A 8 -13.75 -1.56 -1.18
C PHE A 8 -12.42 -1.80 -1.91
N LEU A 9 -11.29 -1.88 -1.20
CA LEU A 9 -10.03 -2.29 -1.83
C LEU A 9 -10.15 -3.70 -2.43
N ARG A 10 -10.91 -4.59 -1.81
CA ARG A 10 -11.26 -5.90 -2.38
C ARG A 10 -12.09 -5.82 -3.67
N GLU A 11 -12.86 -4.75 -3.85
CA GLU A 11 -13.68 -4.49 -5.05
C GLU A 11 -12.89 -3.81 -6.17
N LEU A 12 -11.65 -3.38 -5.91
CA LEU A 12 -10.80 -2.84 -6.96
C LEU A 12 -10.58 -3.90 -8.05
N PRO A 13 -10.93 -3.60 -9.31
CA PRO A 13 -10.67 -4.52 -10.40
C PRO A 13 -9.17 -4.71 -10.54
N GLY A 14 -8.70 -5.95 -10.42
CA GLY A 14 -7.38 -6.30 -10.94
C GLY A 14 -7.39 -6.07 -12.44
N ALA A 15 -6.54 -5.18 -12.94
CA ALA A 15 -6.49 -4.89 -14.37
C ALA A 15 -6.28 -6.19 -15.15
N SER A 16 -7.16 -6.48 -16.11
CA SER A 16 -7.03 -7.60 -17.04
C SER A 16 -6.20 -7.21 -18.26
N HIS A 17 -5.12 -6.44 -18.07
CA HIS A 17 -4.20 -6.03 -19.13
C HIS A 17 -2.78 -6.40 -18.70
N ASP A 18 -1.95 -6.81 -19.67
CA ASP A 18 -0.57 -7.31 -19.52
C ASP A 18 0.42 -6.28 -18.92
N ASP A 19 -0.06 -5.18 -18.32
CA ASP A 19 0.73 -4.12 -17.69
C ASP A 19 0.37 -4.03 -16.21
N ASP A 20 1.08 -4.83 -15.40
CA ASP A 20 0.96 -4.88 -13.94
C ASP A 20 1.16 -3.50 -13.27
N SER A 21 1.77 -2.53 -13.97
CA SER A 21 2.01 -1.18 -13.46
C SER A 21 0.75 -0.34 -13.26
N GLU A 22 -0.38 -0.72 -13.86
CA GLU A 22 -1.68 -0.05 -13.66
C GLU A 22 -2.63 -0.79 -12.70
N ASP A 23 -2.22 -1.92 -12.10
CA ASP A 23 -3.06 -2.62 -11.12
C ASP A 23 -3.13 -1.77 -9.83
N PRO A 24 -4.33 -1.31 -9.42
CA PRO A 24 -4.48 -0.50 -8.23
C PRO A 24 -4.07 -1.25 -6.94
N ARG A 25 -4.07 -2.59 -6.96
CA ARG A 25 -3.61 -3.41 -5.84
C ARG A 25 -2.09 -3.37 -5.71
N ILE A 26 -1.38 -3.38 -6.83
CA ILE A 26 0.08 -3.24 -6.87
C ILE A 26 0.46 -1.81 -6.49
N ALA A 27 -0.26 -0.80 -6.99
CA ALA A 27 -0.04 0.60 -6.60
C ALA A 27 -0.26 0.83 -5.09
N ALA A 28 -1.29 0.21 -4.51
CA ALA A 28 -1.53 0.26 -3.07
C ALA A 28 -0.42 -0.45 -2.28
N ALA A 29 -0.01 -1.65 -2.69
CA ALA A 29 1.08 -2.39 -2.06
C ALA A 29 2.42 -1.63 -2.14
N ALA A 30 2.73 -1.04 -3.29
CA ALA A 30 3.93 -0.24 -3.50
C ALA A 30 3.97 0.98 -2.57
N LEU A 31 2.86 1.71 -2.42
CA LEU A 31 2.79 2.85 -1.50
C LEU A 31 2.92 2.44 -0.03
N LEU A 32 2.34 1.29 0.36
CA LEU A 32 2.50 0.77 1.72
C LEU A 32 3.96 0.38 2.01
N VAL A 33 4.63 -0.25 1.05
CA VAL A 33 6.05 -0.60 1.14
C VAL A 33 6.92 0.66 1.19
N HIS A 34 6.65 1.64 0.33
CA HIS A 34 7.40 2.89 0.28
C HIS A 34 7.37 3.65 1.61
N VAL A 35 6.18 3.75 2.20
CA VAL A 35 5.95 4.47 3.45
C VAL A 35 6.61 3.74 4.63
N MET A 36 6.60 2.41 4.62
CA MET A 36 7.32 1.58 5.59
C MET A 36 8.85 1.72 5.47
N ASP A 37 9.38 1.74 4.25
CA ASP A 37 10.83 1.85 4.00
C ASP A 37 11.37 3.29 4.17
N ALA A 38 10.51 4.28 4.39
CA ALA A 38 10.87 5.69 4.40
C ALA A 38 11.87 6.08 5.51
N ASP A 39 11.96 5.30 6.60
CA ASP A 39 12.93 5.48 7.67
C ASP A 39 14.28 4.77 7.40
N GLY A 40 14.37 4.01 6.30
CA GLY A 40 15.56 3.29 5.87
C GLY A 40 15.85 1.99 6.62
N ALA A 41 14.95 1.53 7.50
CA ALA A 41 15.14 0.36 8.33
C ALA A 41 14.03 -0.68 8.11
N ARG A 42 14.05 -1.37 6.98
CA ARG A 42 13.13 -2.50 6.74
C ARG A 42 13.33 -3.60 7.77
N GLN A 43 12.37 -3.78 8.67
CA GLN A 43 12.35 -4.87 9.66
C GLN A 43 11.38 -5.97 9.23
N ASP A 44 11.72 -7.23 9.53
CA ASP A 44 10.85 -8.39 9.27
C ASP A 44 9.44 -8.22 9.88
N VAL A 45 9.33 -7.47 10.98
CA VAL A 45 8.08 -7.15 11.68
C VAL A 45 7.13 -6.33 10.81
N GLU A 46 7.67 -5.35 10.09
CA GLU A 46 6.86 -4.43 9.29
C GLU A 46 6.38 -5.11 8.01
N ARG A 47 7.23 -5.95 7.40
CA ARG A 47 6.84 -6.80 6.26
C ARG A 47 5.67 -7.71 6.61
N GLU A 48 5.72 -8.40 7.75
CA GLU A 48 4.63 -9.28 8.19
C GLU A 48 3.35 -8.50 8.50
N ARG A 49 3.46 -7.23 8.91
CA ARG A 49 2.31 -6.35 9.10
C ARG A 49 1.67 -5.96 7.77
N ILE A 50 2.46 -5.56 6.76
CA ILE A 50 1.94 -5.32 5.42
C ILE A 50 1.25 -6.57 4.88
N LYS A 51 1.85 -7.75 5.07
CA LYS A 51 1.20 -9.02 4.69
C LYS A 51 -0.15 -9.21 5.36
N ALA A 52 -0.24 -8.98 6.68
CA ALA A 52 -1.51 -9.12 7.41
C ALA A 52 -2.58 -8.17 6.85
N ILE A 53 -2.21 -6.90 6.62
CA ILE A 53 -3.10 -5.89 6.04
C ILE A 53 -3.55 -6.30 4.64
N LEU A 54 -2.63 -6.65 3.73
CA LEU A 54 -2.95 -7.04 2.36
C LEU A 54 -3.81 -8.32 2.32
N ALA A 55 -3.53 -9.28 3.20
CA ALA A 55 -4.29 -10.52 3.31
C ALA A 55 -5.74 -10.25 3.73
N GLU A 56 -5.93 -9.42 4.74
CA GLU A 56 -7.26 -9.02 5.22
C GLU A 56 -8.00 -8.17 4.18
N THR A 57 -7.29 -7.21 3.58
CA THR A 57 -7.80 -6.28 2.56
C THR A 57 -8.35 -7.03 1.36
N TYR A 58 -7.52 -7.89 0.75
CA TYR A 58 -7.88 -8.54 -0.51
C TYR A 58 -8.50 -9.92 -0.31
N ASN A 59 -8.61 -10.39 0.95
CA ASN A 59 -9.02 -11.75 1.30
C ASN A 59 -8.19 -12.81 0.53
N ILE A 60 -6.88 -12.60 0.47
CA ILE A 60 -5.90 -13.46 -0.20
C ILE A 60 -4.87 -14.00 0.79
N GLY A 61 -4.26 -15.14 0.47
CA GLY A 61 -3.20 -15.73 1.29
C GLY A 61 -2.21 -16.54 0.45
N GLY A 62 -1.21 -17.11 1.12
CA GLY A 62 -0.21 -17.99 0.51
C GLY A 62 0.48 -17.32 -0.69
N SER A 63 0.59 -18.05 -1.80
CA SER A 63 1.32 -17.58 -2.99
C SER A 63 0.69 -16.37 -3.67
N ALA A 64 -0.61 -16.11 -3.50
CA ALA A 64 -1.25 -14.91 -4.04
C ALA A 64 -0.83 -13.65 -3.27
N LEU A 65 -0.79 -13.75 -1.94
CA LEU A 65 -0.32 -12.68 -1.07
C LEU A 65 1.16 -12.37 -1.29
N GLU A 66 1.99 -13.41 -1.33
CA GLU A 66 3.43 -13.24 -1.56
C GLU A 66 3.73 -12.63 -2.93
N ARG A 67 2.96 -12.99 -3.97
CA ARG A 67 3.08 -12.34 -5.28
C ARG A 67 2.74 -10.86 -5.21
N LEU A 68 1.57 -10.50 -4.66
CA LEU A 68 1.16 -9.10 -4.56
C LEU A 68 2.18 -8.26 -3.79
N LEU A 69 2.72 -8.80 -2.69
CA LEU A 69 3.74 -8.11 -1.92
C LEU A 69 5.02 -7.92 -2.75
N ASN A 70 5.53 -8.98 -3.39
CA ASN A 70 6.74 -8.90 -4.19
C ASN A 70 6.57 -7.96 -5.40
N ASP A 71 5.39 -7.96 -6.03
CA ASP A 71 5.08 -7.07 -7.14
C ASP A 71 5.03 -5.61 -6.67
N GLY A 72 4.48 -5.34 -5.48
CA GLY A 72 4.51 -4.02 -4.84
C GLY A 72 5.93 -3.57 -4.46
N GLU A 73 6.74 -4.44 -3.85
CA GLU A 73 8.16 -4.17 -3.52
C GLU A 73 8.97 -3.86 -4.79
N LYS A 74 8.75 -4.64 -5.85
CA LYS A 74 9.42 -4.41 -7.13
C LYS A 74 8.99 -3.08 -7.74
N ALA A 75 7.68 -2.81 -7.78
CA ALA A 75 7.15 -1.58 -8.34
C ALA A 75 7.71 -0.35 -7.60
N ASP A 76 7.75 -0.37 -6.27
CA ASP A 76 8.35 0.70 -5.47
C ASP A 76 9.84 0.91 -5.82
N SER A 77 10.61 -0.18 -5.91
CA SER A 77 12.04 -0.11 -6.25
C SER A 77 12.33 0.41 -7.67
N GLU A 78 11.39 0.24 -8.60
CA GLU A 78 11.50 0.67 -10.00
C GLU A 78 10.89 2.06 -10.24
N ALA A 79 10.13 2.59 -9.27
CA ALA A 79 9.42 3.85 -9.42
C ALA A 79 10.37 5.05 -9.41
N ILE A 80 10.12 5.98 -10.35
CA ILE A 80 10.81 7.28 -10.40
C ILE A 80 10.21 8.25 -9.38
N ASP A 81 8.88 8.19 -9.20
CA ASP A 81 8.14 8.99 -8.25
C ASP A 81 6.87 8.27 -7.76
N LEU A 82 6.28 8.79 -6.68
CA LEU A 82 5.00 8.30 -6.14
C LEU A 82 3.79 8.73 -6.97
N TYR A 83 3.97 9.63 -7.95
CA TYR A 83 2.88 10.08 -8.80
C TYR A 83 2.34 8.93 -9.64
N ALA A 84 3.21 8.01 -10.08
CA ALA A 84 2.80 6.77 -10.75
C ALA A 84 1.70 6.04 -9.97
N PHE A 85 1.91 5.76 -8.68
CA PHE A 85 0.96 5.02 -7.84
C PHE A 85 -0.25 5.86 -7.41
N THR A 86 0.00 7.08 -6.93
CA THR A 86 -1.09 7.95 -6.45
C THR A 86 -2.04 8.34 -7.57
N SER A 87 -1.57 8.42 -8.83
CA SER A 87 -2.43 8.64 -9.99
C SER A 87 -3.33 7.44 -10.29
N VAL A 88 -2.83 6.21 -10.16
CA VAL A 88 -3.62 4.97 -10.33
C VAL A 88 -4.68 4.90 -9.24
N LEU A 89 -4.30 5.12 -7.98
CA LEU A 89 -5.26 5.13 -6.87
C LEU A 89 -6.29 6.25 -7.03
N LYS A 90 -5.89 7.47 -7.39
CA LYS A 90 -6.84 8.57 -7.61
C LYS A 90 -7.85 8.28 -8.73
N ARG A 91 -7.48 7.52 -9.76
CA ARG A 91 -8.40 7.12 -10.84
C ARG A 91 -9.41 6.06 -10.38
N ASN A 92 -9.04 5.23 -9.42
CA ASN A 92 -9.83 4.06 -9.01
C ASN A 92 -10.53 4.23 -7.64
N LEU A 93 -10.10 5.19 -6.83
CA LEU A 93 -10.64 5.48 -5.50
C LEU A 93 -11.49 6.76 -5.52
N ASP A 94 -12.65 6.72 -4.89
CA ASP A 94 -13.44 7.92 -4.60
C ASP A 94 -12.82 8.75 -3.45
N GLU A 95 -13.48 9.85 -3.05
CA GLU A 95 -12.96 10.73 -1.99
C GLU A 95 -12.85 10.05 -0.62
N ASP A 96 -13.91 9.36 -0.20
CA ASP A 96 -13.94 8.64 1.08
C ASP A 96 -12.86 7.57 1.12
N ALA A 97 -12.72 6.79 0.04
CA ALA A 97 -11.71 5.75 -0.07
C ALA A 97 -10.28 6.30 -0.07
N ARG A 98 -10.05 7.50 -0.64
CA ARG A 98 -8.74 8.17 -0.57
C ARG A 98 -8.40 8.61 0.84
N ILE A 99 -9.37 9.15 1.59
CA ILE A 99 -9.18 9.53 3.00
C ILE A 99 -8.85 8.29 3.83
N ASP A 100 -9.58 7.20 3.63
CA ASP A 100 -9.33 5.95 4.34
C ASP A 100 -7.98 5.32 3.96
N PHE A 101 -7.57 5.42 2.69
CA PHE A 101 -6.25 4.95 2.26
C PHE A 101 -5.11 5.76 2.92
N VAL A 102 -5.24 7.09 3.01
CA VAL A 102 -4.26 7.90 3.75
C VAL A 102 -4.23 7.53 5.23
N ARG A 103 -5.38 7.24 5.84
CA ARG A 103 -5.43 6.73 7.23
C ARG A 103 -4.70 5.40 7.37
N LEU A 104 -4.84 4.48 6.41
CA LEU A 104 -4.11 3.22 6.39
C LEU A 104 -2.59 3.46 6.36
N LEU A 105 -2.11 4.37 5.50
CA LEU A 105 -0.68 4.71 5.45
C LEU A 105 -0.18 5.17 6.82
N TRP A 106 -0.94 6.04 7.50
CA TRP A 106 -0.63 6.47 8.87
C TRP A 106 -0.61 5.29 9.86
N GLU A 107 -1.54 4.34 9.80
CA GLU A 107 -1.56 3.20 10.72
C GLU A 107 -0.42 2.18 10.50
N VAL A 108 0.15 2.17 9.29
CA VAL A 108 1.32 1.36 8.94
C VAL A 108 2.60 2.03 9.43
N CYS A 109 2.72 3.34 9.25
CA CYS A 109 3.76 4.17 9.89
C CYS A 109 3.76 4.04 11.41
N TYR A 110 2.60 4.15 12.05
CA TYR A 110 2.46 4.23 13.51
C TYR A 110 2.45 2.84 14.18
N ALA A 111 2.83 1.82 13.43
CA ALA A 111 2.67 0.43 13.77
C ALA A 111 3.49 -0.04 14.97
N ASP A 112 4.70 0.50 15.08
CA ASP A 112 5.69 0.23 16.12
C ASP A 112 5.29 0.87 17.46
N GLY A 113 4.62 2.03 17.41
CA GLY A 113 4.37 2.87 18.57
C GLY A 113 5.44 3.96 18.78
N GLU A 114 6.52 3.96 17.99
CA GLU A 114 7.51 5.04 17.93
C GLU A 114 7.43 5.84 16.62
N LEU A 115 7.26 7.14 16.74
CA LEU A 115 7.31 8.10 15.65
C LEU A 115 8.79 8.36 15.31
N HIS A 116 9.33 7.73 14.27
CA HIS A 116 10.67 8.10 13.80
C HIS A 116 10.61 9.50 13.16
N GLU A 117 11.51 10.41 13.58
CA GLU A 117 11.53 11.86 13.27
C GLU A 117 11.57 12.24 11.76
N LEU A 118 11.50 11.27 10.84
CA LEU A 118 11.53 11.47 9.39
C LEU A 118 10.15 11.44 8.71
N GLU A 119 9.08 11.07 9.43
CA GLU A 119 7.72 10.97 8.85
C GLU A 119 7.11 12.32 8.43
N ASP A 120 7.60 13.43 8.98
CA ASP A 120 7.02 14.76 8.74
C ASP A 120 7.35 15.34 7.35
N ASN A 121 8.36 14.80 6.64
CA ASN A 121 8.75 15.33 5.32
C ASN A 121 8.10 14.59 4.13
N THR A 122 7.71 13.32 4.30
CA THR A 122 7.21 12.48 3.19
C THR A 122 5.68 12.55 3.05
N LEU A 123 4.95 12.76 4.14
CA LEU A 123 3.47 12.74 4.14
C LEU A 123 2.82 14.11 3.81
N TRP A 124 3.57 15.21 3.89
CA TRP A 124 3.04 16.58 3.71
C TRP A 124 3.30 17.23 2.34
N ARG A 125 3.95 16.53 1.40
CA ARG A 125 4.17 17.01 0.03
C ARG A 125 3.24 16.33 -0.97
#